data_AF-A0A1Y2VRV1-F1
#
_entry.id   AF-A0A1Y2VRV1-F1
#
_cell.length_a   1.000
_cell.length_b   1.000
_cell.length_c   1.000
_cell.angle_alpha   90.00
_cell.angle_beta   90.00
_cell.angle_gamma   90.00
#
_symmetry.space_group_name_H-M   'P 1'
#
loop_
_entity.id
_entity.type
_entity.pdbx_description
1 polymer ?
#
loop_
_entity_poly.entity_id
_entity_poly.type
_entity_poly.pdbx_seq_one_letter_code
_entity_poly.pdbx_strand_id
1 'polypeptide(L)'
;MKLPLLHVATVAFSCIPFAQSRPQTTDGISSCGDAWMPREDVTIAQGTDTRKGFSTAVQSFCSAADGQTVEPSGFLSMATEVFLSGGKDPSVYGILGFVYFEVHNKESTDHTISAESCQNYLLALSADGGKCSGETNHDTKGGTWQVGDDGVSYHALGNEVPPKQDAINKLFSGAAIGAQSVNKGSGPPLDPWPLDSLNGVKPTACHSHNDYTRNIPIYSAMSAGCVGIEADVFYSGGDVIIGHTAPTPGRTLSVQYIEPLRSILDHNNGGSPGSNGLYKANPGQSVTLLVDFKTSSDGTLDAVVKALQPLRDGGYLSHLDGGSFVEKQITVVASGSAPFDRISSGDGVPDRDVFYDAKVDDWDSKYNSTNSYYASADFESAVGSPGSADDFSQSQKDKVQFQVQDAHSAGLIVRYYDLPGDYLWESLAALGVDRLNADDMYDTARLTRL
;
A
#
# COMPACT_ATOMS: atom_id res chain seq x y z
N MET A 1 -53.60 1.32 -82.96
CA MET A 1 -53.57 1.81 -81.57
C MET A 1 -52.17 2.33 -81.32
N LYS A 2 -51.99 3.65 -81.15
CA LYS A 2 -50.68 4.30 -80.98
C LYS A 2 -50.16 4.08 -79.56
N LEU A 3 -48.95 3.54 -79.40
CA LEU A 3 -48.14 3.63 -78.19
C LEU A 3 -46.81 4.34 -78.54
N PRO A 4 -46.32 5.29 -77.74
CA PRO A 4 -45.13 6.08 -78.06
C PRO A 4 -43.84 5.39 -77.62
N LEU A 5 -42.76 5.64 -78.39
CA LEU A 5 -41.38 5.30 -78.02
C LEU A 5 -40.91 6.16 -76.84
N LEU A 6 -40.42 5.53 -75.77
CA LEU A 6 -39.61 6.19 -74.75
C LEU A 6 -38.12 6.10 -75.14
N HIS A 7 -37.46 7.25 -75.23
CA HIS A 7 -36.00 7.35 -75.32
C HIS A 7 -35.36 6.98 -73.98
N VAL A 8 -34.44 6.02 -74.00
CA VAL A 8 -33.55 5.73 -72.86
C VAL A 8 -32.34 6.65 -72.98
N ALA A 9 -32.19 7.58 -72.05
CA ALA A 9 -31.01 8.41 -71.90
C ALA A 9 -29.94 7.64 -71.11
N THR A 10 -28.79 7.38 -71.72
CA THR A 10 -27.64 6.77 -71.06
C THR A 10 -26.91 7.85 -70.25
N VAL A 11 -27.05 7.82 -68.92
CA VAL A 11 -26.27 8.67 -68.02
C VAL A 11 -24.90 8.02 -67.80
N ALA A 12 -23.84 8.68 -68.27
CA ALA A 12 -22.47 8.31 -67.95
C ALA A 12 -22.19 8.63 -66.47
N PHE A 13 -22.04 7.60 -65.65
CA PHE A 13 -21.51 7.76 -64.29
C PHE A 13 -20.01 8.05 -64.39
N SER A 14 -19.63 9.28 -64.07
CA SER A 14 -18.24 9.64 -63.81
C SER A 14 -17.86 9.08 -62.44
N CYS A 15 -17.05 8.03 -62.41
CA CYS A 15 -16.46 7.52 -61.17
C CYS A 15 -15.47 8.56 -60.65
N ILE A 16 -15.90 9.34 -59.66
CA ILE A 16 -14.98 10.11 -58.81
C ILE A 16 -14.17 9.06 -58.01
N PRO A 17 -12.83 9.04 -58.09
CA PRO A 17 -12.06 8.17 -57.22
C PRO A 17 -12.30 8.64 -55.79
N PHE A 18 -12.81 7.74 -54.94
CA PHE A 18 -12.72 7.94 -53.50
C PHE A 18 -11.24 8.09 -53.17
N ALA A 19 -10.83 9.32 -52.85
CA ALA A 19 -9.58 9.53 -52.16
C ALA A 19 -9.70 8.74 -50.85
N GLN A 20 -8.99 7.61 -50.76
CA GLN A 20 -8.69 7.02 -49.46
C GLN A 20 -7.93 8.11 -48.70
N SER A 21 -8.60 8.74 -47.73
CA SER A 21 -7.91 9.51 -46.71
C SER A 21 -6.92 8.54 -46.07
N ARG A 22 -5.62 8.75 -46.32
CA ARG A 22 -4.59 8.12 -45.49
C ARG A 22 -4.93 8.48 -44.04
N PRO A 23 -4.87 7.55 -43.08
CA PRO A 23 -4.96 7.92 -41.67
C PRO A 23 -3.97 9.05 -41.43
N GLN A 24 -4.47 10.14 -40.84
CA GLN A 24 -3.64 11.27 -40.47
C GLN A 24 -2.70 10.75 -39.39
N THR A 25 -1.40 10.67 -39.68
CA THR A 25 -0.37 10.40 -38.67
C THR A 25 -0.43 11.52 -37.64
N THR A 26 -1.11 11.30 -36.52
CA THR A 26 -1.22 12.32 -35.48
C THR A 26 -0.47 11.88 -34.25
N ASP A 27 0.59 12.62 -33.93
CA ASP A 27 1.22 12.55 -32.62
C ASP A 27 0.18 12.91 -31.56
N GLY A 28 0.10 12.11 -30.51
CA GLY A 28 -0.83 12.39 -29.44
C GLY A 28 -1.01 11.26 -28.45
N ILE A 29 -1.87 11.54 -27.48
CA ILE A 29 -2.26 10.57 -26.46
C ILE A 29 -3.06 9.46 -27.14
N SER A 30 -2.59 8.21 -27.11
CA SER A 30 -3.32 7.05 -27.64
C SER A 30 -4.25 6.43 -26.59
N SER A 31 -3.84 6.46 -25.32
CA SER A 31 -4.56 5.85 -24.19
C SER A 31 -4.24 6.57 -22.88
N CYS A 32 -5.14 6.46 -21.91
CA CYS A 32 -4.90 6.86 -20.53
C CYS A 32 -4.71 5.60 -19.67
N GLY A 33 -3.95 5.70 -18.58
CA GLY A 33 -3.93 4.66 -17.56
C GLY A 33 -5.20 4.64 -16.71
N ASP A 34 -5.18 3.87 -15.62
CA ASP A 34 -6.31 3.73 -14.70
C ASP A 34 -6.05 4.36 -13.31
N ALA A 35 -4.79 4.49 -12.91
CA ALA A 35 -4.40 5.02 -11.61
C ALA A 35 -4.16 6.53 -11.67
N TRP A 36 -4.69 7.26 -10.69
CA TRP A 36 -4.56 8.71 -10.58
C TRP A 36 -3.34 9.11 -9.76
N MET A 37 -2.54 10.02 -10.32
CA MET A 37 -1.34 10.59 -9.72
C MET A 37 -1.49 12.11 -9.66
N PRO A 38 -1.23 12.79 -8.54
CA PRO A 38 -1.18 14.25 -8.53
C PRO A 38 -0.11 14.71 -9.51
N ARG A 39 -0.39 15.80 -10.22
CA ARG A 39 0.56 16.32 -11.22
C ARG A 39 1.82 16.83 -10.57
N GLU A 40 1.66 17.69 -9.58
CA GLU A 40 2.76 18.24 -8.79
C GLU A 40 3.04 17.40 -7.56
N ASP A 41 4.23 17.58 -6.97
CA ASP A 41 4.54 17.01 -5.67
C ASP A 41 3.52 17.51 -4.64
N VAL A 42 3.04 16.58 -3.80
CA VAL A 42 2.02 16.88 -2.81
C VAL A 42 2.59 16.75 -1.41
N THR A 43 2.19 17.64 -0.50
CA THR A 43 2.53 17.51 0.90
C THR A 43 1.33 17.00 1.67
N ILE A 44 1.51 15.88 2.36
CA ILE A 44 0.52 15.18 3.16
C ILE A 44 0.91 15.25 4.64
N ALA A 45 0.20 14.50 5.50
CA ALA A 45 0.51 14.37 6.93
C ALA A 45 0.65 15.72 7.63
N GLN A 46 -0.33 16.60 7.41
CA GLN A 46 -0.39 17.94 7.98
C GLN A 46 0.85 18.80 7.65
N GLY A 47 1.45 18.62 6.48
CA GLY A 47 2.56 19.44 6.02
C GLY A 47 3.96 18.85 6.27
N THR A 48 4.05 17.60 6.74
CA THR A 48 5.33 17.01 7.20
C THR A 48 5.93 15.97 6.26
N ASP A 49 5.19 15.55 5.24
CA ASP A 49 5.65 14.56 4.28
C ASP A 49 5.33 14.94 2.83
N THR A 50 6.37 15.20 2.04
CA THR A 50 6.23 15.51 0.61
C THR A 50 6.39 14.24 -0.21
N ARG A 51 5.42 13.98 -1.08
CA ARG A 51 5.36 12.80 -1.96
C ARG A 51 5.49 13.25 -3.41
N LYS A 52 6.23 12.46 -4.18
CA LYS A 52 6.53 12.75 -5.59
C LYS A 52 5.26 12.72 -6.45
N GLY A 53 5.03 13.77 -7.23
CA GLY A 53 4.00 13.86 -8.25
C GLY A 53 4.46 13.36 -9.62
N PHE A 54 3.54 13.33 -10.56
CA PHE A 54 3.77 12.88 -11.93
C PHE A 54 4.85 13.70 -12.65
N SER A 55 4.80 15.04 -12.55
CA SER A 55 5.73 15.97 -13.21
C SER A 55 7.19 15.67 -12.82
N THR A 56 7.46 15.54 -11.52
CA THR A 56 8.79 15.22 -10.97
C THR A 56 9.24 13.81 -11.37
N ALA A 57 8.32 12.84 -11.41
CA ALA A 57 8.61 11.49 -11.86
C ALA A 57 9.01 11.45 -13.35
N VAL A 58 8.30 12.19 -14.21
CA VAL A 58 8.62 12.34 -15.65
C VAL A 58 9.99 12.97 -15.84
N GLN A 59 10.29 14.06 -15.13
CA GLN A 59 11.60 14.71 -15.21
C GLN A 59 12.73 13.76 -14.81
N SER A 60 12.53 12.97 -13.74
CA SER A 60 13.50 11.97 -13.28
C SER A 60 13.78 10.93 -14.36
N PHE A 61 12.72 10.39 -14.98
CA PHE A 61 12.85 9.40 -16.06
C PHE A 61 13.52 9.96 -17.30
N CYS A 62 13.01 11.07 -17.83
CA CYS A 62 13.52 11.64 -19.07
C CYS A 62 14.97 12.13 -18.94
N SER A 63 15.37 12.58 -17.74
CA SER A 63 16.78 12.91 -17.47
C SER A 63 17.66 11.67 -17.44
N ALA A 64 17.18 10.57 -16.87
CA ALA A 64 17.92 9.31 -16.87
C ALA A 64 18.02 8.70 -18.28
N ALA A 65 16.95 8.79 -19.06
CA ALA A 65 16.84 8.24 -20.42
C ALA A 65 17.54 9.09 -21.50
N ASP A 66 17.97 10.32 -21.19
CA ASP A 66 18.59 11.22 -22.15
C ASP A 66 19.83 10.61 -22.80
N GLY A 67 19.90 10.69 -24.13
CA GLY A 67 20.97 10.13 -24.95
C GLY A 67 20.99 8.60 -25.03
N GLN A 68 20.06 7.89 -24.38
CA GLN A 68 19.95 6.45 -24.53
C GLN A 68 19.37 6.09 -25.90
N THR A 69 19.92 5.04 -26.50
CA THR A 69 19.45 4.51 -27.79
C THR A 69 18.56 3.29 -27.56
N VAL A 70 17.39 3.29 -28.20
CA VAL A 70 16.46 2.16 -28.25
C VAL A 70 16.49 1.60 -29.66
N GLU A 71 17.02 0.38 -29.80
CA GLU A 71 17.07 -0.33 -31.10
C GLU A 71 15.66 -0.59 -31.66
N PRO A 72 15.52 -0.91 -32.96
CA PRO A 72 14.25 -1.31 -33.57
C PRO A 72 13.55 -2.42 -32.78
N SER A 73 12.24 -2.25 -32.53
CA SER A 73 11.43 -3.14 -31.66
C SER A 73 11.92 -3.23 -30.21
N GLY A 74 12.83 -2.35 -29.80
CA GLY A 74 13.44 -2.32 -28.48
C GLY A 74 12.64 -1.53 -27.45
N PHE A 75 13.02 -1.69 -26.20
CA PHE A 75 12.42 -1.04 -25.04
C PHE A 75 13.49 -0.41 -24.14
N LEU A 76 13.19 0.78 -23.61
CA LEU A 76 13.85 1.34 -22.44
C LEU A 76 12.79 1.69 -21.40
N SER A 77 12.93 1.15 -20.20
CA SER A 77 11.94 1.32 -19.14
C SER A 77 12.58 1.72 -17.82
N MET A 78 11.77 2.32 -16.95
CA MET A 78 12.16 2.64 -15.57
C MET A 78 10.90 2.71 -14.71
N ALA A 79 10.96 2.24 -13.47
CA ALA A 79 9.92 2.52 -12.47
C ALA A 79 10.45 3.58 -11.51
N THR A 80 9.60 4.49 -11.05
CA THR A 80 9.92 5.36 -9.89
C THR A 80 8.70 5.43 -8.99
N GLU A 81 8.96 5.68 -7.71
CA GLU A 81 7.93 6.06 -6.75
C GLU A 81 7.14 7.28 -7.25
N VAL A 82 5.83 7.26 -7.02
CA VAL A 82 4.88 8.37 -7.21
C VAL A 82 3.80 8.25 -6.15
N PHE A 83 3.11 9.34 -5.84
CA PHE A 83 1.91 9.30 -5.02
C PHE A 83 0.70 8.89 -5.87
N LEU A 84 -0.14 7.99 -5.35
CA LEU A 84 -1.40 7.62 -5.99
C LEU A 84 -2.55 8.17 -5.14
N SER A 85 -3.36 9.06 -5.69
CA SER A 85 -4.45 9.73 -4.97
C SER A 85 -5.82 9.05 -5.16
N GLY A 86 -5.92 8.14 -6.14
CA GLY A 86 -7.19 7.47 -6.45
C GLY A 86 -8.25 8.40 -7.03
N GLY A 87 -7.87 9.58 -7.51
CA GLY A 87 -8.78 10.59 -8.05
C GLY A 87 -9.51 11.38 -6.97
N LYS A 88 -8.95 11.41 -5.75
CA LYS A 88 -9.39 12.23 -4.61
C LYS A 88 -8.37 13.35 -4.35
N ASP A 89 -8.68 14.24 -3.40
CA ASP A 89 -7.76 15.31 -2.96
C ASP A 89 -6.42 14.70 -2.50
N PRO A 90 -5.32 14.92 -3.23
CA PRO A 90 -4.04 14.29 -2.95
C PRO A 90 -3.38 14.78 -1.66
N SER A 91 -3.85 15.89 -1.07
CA SER A 91 -3.35 16.36 0.23
C SER A 91 -3.94 15.57 1.41
N VAL A 92 -5.05 14.88 1.17
CA VAL A 92 -5.82 14.14 2.18
C VAL A 92 -5.80 12.64 1.93
N TYR A 93 -5.78 12.22 0.67
CA TYR A 93 -5.93 10.85 0.25
C TYR A 93 -4.79 10.40 -0.66
N GLY A 94 -4.21 9.27 -0.34
CA GLY A 94 -3.32 8.57 -1.24
C GLY A 94 -2.35 7.64 -0.56
N ILE A 95 -1.57 6.95 -1.38
CA ILE A 95 -0.59 5.97 -0.94
C ILE A 95 0.66 6.05 -1.80
N LEU A 96 1.77 5.51 -1.29
CA LEU A 96 2.92 5.25 -2.15
C LEU A 96 2.53 4.23 -3.24
N GLY A 97 2.79 4.60 -4.49
CA GLY A 97 2.82 3.66 -5.60
C GLY A 97 3.98 3.96 -6.52
N PHE A 98 3.84 3.55 -7.77
CA PHE A 98 4.86 3.64 -8.80
C PHE A 98 4.27 4.16 -10.09
N VAL A 99 5.09 4.83 -10.88
CA VAL A 99 4.82 5.04 -12.30
C VAL A 99 5.84 4.24 -13.10
N TYR A 100 5.34 3.41 -14.01
CA TYR A 100 6.16 2.63 -14.91
C TYR A 100 6.30 3.40 -16.22
N PHE A 101 7.52 3.82 -16.50
CA PHE A 101 7.88 4.46 -17.74
C PHE A 101 8.39 3.44 -18.76
N GLU A 102 8.05 3.67 -20.02
CA GLU A 102 8.53 2.90 -21.15
C GLU A 102 8.68 3.80 -22.37
N VAL A 103 9.80 3.66 -23.08
CA VAL A 103 9.96 4.05 -24.46
C VAL A 103 10.05 2.78 -25.29
N HIS A 104 9.12 2.62 -26.23
CA HIS A 104 9.08 1.49 -27.15
C HIS A 104 9.28 1.99 -28.56
N ASN A 105 10.37 1.56 -29.19
CA ASN A 105 10.71 1.92 -30.55
C ASN A 105 10.10 0.93 -31.55
N LYS A 106 9.07 1.34 -32.28
CA LYS A 106 8.40 0.53 -33.32
C LYS A 106 8.96 0.81 -34.72
N GLU A 107 9.92 1.72 -34.84
CA GLU A 107 10.55 2.09 -36.09
C GLU A 107 11.58 1.04 -36.54
N SER A 108 12.03 1.16 -37.79
CA SER A 108 13.06 0.30 -38.37
C SER A 108 14.49 0.78 -38.11
N THR A 109 14.65 1.93 -37.46
CA THR A 109 15.93 2.55 -37.13
C THR A 109 16.06 2.78 -35.63
N ASP A 110 17.30 2.92 -35.15
CA ASP A 110 17.60 3.30 -33.78
C ASP A 110 16.95 4.64 -33.41
N HIS A 111 16.36 4.70 -32.23
CA HIS A 111 15.81 5.92 -31.66
C HIS A 111 16.67 6.40 -30.50
N THR A 112 17.19 7.63 -30.58
CA THR A 112 17.91 8.24 -29.46
C THR A 112 16.97 9.16 -28.70
N ILE A 113 16.76 8.89 -27.41
CA ILE A 113 15.85 9.66 -26.57
C ILE A 113 16.48 11.01 -26.24
N SER A 114 15.74 12.09 -26.53
CA SER A 114 16.02 13.42 -26.01
C SER A 114 15.17 13.68 -24.77
N ALA A 115 15.78 14.19 -23.70
CA ALA A 115 15.07 14.62 -22.50
C ALA A 115 13.94 15.61 -22.81
N GLU A 116 14.18 16.55 -23.73
CA GLU A 116 13.19 17.57 -24.10
C GLU A 116 11.95 16.95 -24.74
N SER A 117 12.14 16.11 -25.77
CA SER A 117 11.02 15.42 -26.44
C SER A 117 10.30 14.47 -25.48
N CYS A 118 11.06 13.70 -24.68
CA CYS A 118 10.51 12.81 -23.68
C CYS A 118 9.60 13.55 -22.68
N GLN A 119 10.06 14.67 -22.14
CA GLN A 119 9.28 15.49 -21.21
C GLN A 119 8.06 16.08 -21.90
N ASN A 120 8.21 16.62 -23.10
CA ASN A 120 7.10 17.19 -23.88
C ASN A 120 5.98 16.15 -24.09
N TYR A 121 6.32 14.92 -24.46
CA TYR A 121 5.35 13.85 -24.71
C TYR A 121 4.69 13.35 -23.43
N LEU A 122 5.47 13.08 -22.39
CA LEU A 122 4.94 12.52 -21.15
C LEU A 122 4.16 13.55 -20.33
N LEU A 123 4.61 14.81 -20.25
CA LEU A 123 3.87 15.88 -19.54
C LEU A 123 2.59 16.28 -20.27
N ALA A 124 2.46 16.01 -21.57
CA ALA A 124 1.20 16.20 -22.29
C ALA A 124 0.08 15.29 -21.77
N LEU A 125 0.41 14.16 -21.13
CA LEU A 125 -0.57 13.27 -20.47
C LEU A 125 -1.22 13.94 -19.24
N SER A 126 -0.63 15.01 -18.71
CA SER A 126 -1.10 15.76 -17.55
C SER A 126 -1.56 17.19 -17.88
N ALA A 127 -1.66 17.54 -19.16
CA ALA A 127 -2.06 18.89 -19.57
C ALA A 127 -3.52 19.18 -19.17
N ASP A 128 -3.77 20.39 -18.65
CA ASP A 128 -5.11 20.86 -18.26
C ASP A 128 -6.11 20.71 -19.41
N GLY A 129 -7.31 20.21 -19.10
CA GLY A 129 -8.35 19.93 -20.09
C GLY A 129 -8.05 18.75 -21.02
N GLY A 130 -6.90 18.08 -20.86
CA GLY A 130 -6.53 16.87 -21.59
C GLY A 130 -7.32 15.65 -21.13
N LYS A 131 -7.49 14.65 -22.02
CA LYS A 131 -8.34 13.48 -21.75
C LYS A 131 -7.87 12.55 -20.63
N CYS A 132 -6.61 12.66 -20.22
CA CYS A 132 -6.06 11.91 -19.07
C CYS A 132 -5.91 12.77 -17.81
N SER A 133 -6.26 14.05 -17.87
CA SER A 133 -6.15 15.00 -16.75
C SER A 133 -7.45 15.05 -15.96
N GLY A 134 -7.34 15.13 -14.64
CA GLY A 134 -8.44 15.46 -13.74
C GLY A 134 -8.28 16.89 -13.25
N GLU A 135 -9.22 17.75 -13.63
CA GLU A 135 -9.16 19.18 -13.29
C GLU A 135 -9.41 19.42 -11.80
N THR A 136 -10.35 18.69 -11.19
CA THR A 136 -10.77 18.89 -9.80
C THR A 136 -9.65 18.72 -8.78
N ASN A 137 -8.82 17.69 -8.93
CA ASN A 137 -7.74 17.38 -7.99
C ASN A 137 -6.34 17.70 -8.55
N HIS A 138 -6.29 18.33 -9.73
CA HIS A 138 -5.06 18.58 -10.47
C HIS A 138 -4.19 17.32 -10.63
N ASP A 139 -4.78 16.21 -11.03
CA ASP A 139 -4.14 14.90 -11.19
C ASP A 139 -4.17 14.41 -12.66
N THR A 140 -3.48 13.30 -12.91
CA THR A 140 -3.45 12.63 -14.21
C THR A 140 -3.53 11.12 -14.05
N LYS A 141 -4.14 10.44 -15.02
CA LYS A 141 -4.06 8.99 -15.17
C LYS A 141 -2.76 8.50 -15.83
N GLY A 142 -1.89 9.43 -16.24
CA GLY A 142 -0.79 9.13 -17.15
C GLY A 142 -1.33 8.54 -18.46
N GLY A 143 -0.63 7.57 -19.02
CA GLY A 143 -1.05 6.87 -20.24
C GLY A 143 0.06 6.71 -21.24
N THR A 144 -0.31 6.74 -22.52
CA THR A 144 0.61 6.55 -23.64
C THR A 144 0.52 7.73 -24.60
N TRP A 145 1.66 8.32 -24.89
CA TRP A 145 1.86 9.19 -26.04
C TRP A 145 2.43 8.38 -27.19
N GLN A 146 1.84 8.52 -28.37
CA GLN A 146 2.23 7.84 -29.60
C GLN A 146 2.72 8.88 -30.60
N VAL A 147 3.93 8.71 -31.14
CA VAL A 147 4.49 9.52 -32.23
C VAL A 147 4.21 8.80 -33.55
N GLY A 148 3.41 9.39 -34.43
CA GLY A 148 2.91 8.76 -35.66
C GLY A 148 2.16 7.42 -35.42
N ASP A 149 1.64 6.80 -36.47
CA ASP A 149 0.82 5.59 -36.30
C ASP A 149 1.64 4.35 -35.87
N ASP A 150 2.90 4.26 -36.33
CA ASP A 150 3.82 3.14 -36.09
C ASP A 150 5.20 3.60 -35.58
N GLY A 151 5.29 4.82 -35.04
CA GLY A 151 6.54 5.36 -34.49
C GLY A 151 6.74 5.03 -33.01
N VAL A 152 7.65 5.76 -32.37
CA VAL A 152 7.99 5.58 -30.96
C VAL A 152 6.81 5.92 -30.05
N SER A 153 6.56 5.07 -29.04
CA SER A 153 5.59 5.37 -27.98
C SER A 153 6.27 5.58 -26.63
N TYR A 154 5.74 6.54 -25.87
CA TYR A 154 6.16 6.90 -24.52
C TYR A 154 5.03 6.61 -23.55
N HIS A 155 5.28 5.81 -22.53
CA HIS A 155 4.28 5.40 -21.56
C HIS A 155 4.65 5.89 -20.16
N ALA A 156 3.64 6.22 -19.38
CA ALA A 156 3.74 6.50 -17.96
C ALA A 156 2.49 5.96 -17.26
N LEU A 157 2.58 4.75 -16.71
CA LEU A 157 1.43 4.01 -16.17
C LEU A 157 1.56 3.86 -14.65
N GLY A 158 0.61 4.44 -13.91
CA GLY A 158 0.56 4.34 -12.45
C GLY A 158 0.19 2.92 -11.99
N ASN A 159 0.85 2.43 -10.93
CA ASN A 159 0.70 1.09 -10.37
C ASN A 159 0.92 1.10 -8.85
N GLU A 160 0.00 0.50 -8.08
CA GLU A 160 0.19 0.27 -6.64
C GLU A 160 1.21 -0.85 -6.36
N VAL A 161 1.27 -1.82 -7.28
CA VAL A 161 2.15 -2.98 -7.16
C VAL A 161 3.57 -2.54 -7.55
N PRO A 162 4.62 -2.96 -6.82
CA PRO A 162 6.00 -2.70 -7.22
C PRO A 162 6.40 -3.52 -8.46
N PRO A 163 7.42 -3.07 -9.21
CA PRO A 163 7.85 -3.76 -10.41
C PRO A 163 8.45 -5.14 -10.08
N LYS A 164 8.32 -6.07 -11.03
CA LYS A 164 8.96 -7.39 -10.95
C LYS A 164 10.47 -7.31 -11.20
N GLN A 165 10.87 -6.35 -12.01
CA GLN A 165 12.27 -6.06 -12.32
C GLN A 165 12.89 -5.19 -11.23
N ASP A 166 14.18 -5.38 -10.95
CA ASP A 166 14.98 -4.43 -10.15
C ASP A 166 15.25 -3.15 -10.95
N ALA A 167 14.18 -2.38 -11.18
CA ALA A 167 14.15 -1.22 -12.06
C ALA A 167 13.60 0.04 -11.36
N ILE A 168 13.49 0.01 -10.03
CA ILE A 168 13.13 1.19 -9.24
C ILE A 168 14.30 2.18 -9.30
N ASN A 169 14.07 3.35 -9.91
CA ASN A 169 15.03 4.40 -10.19
C ASN A 169 16.27 3.93 -10.99
N LYS A 170 16.11 2.88 -11.79
CA LYS A 170 17.18 2.31 -12.63
C LYS A 170 16.63 2.04 -14.02
N LEU A 171 17.38 2.45 -15.05
CA LEU A 171 17.04 2.11 -16.43
C LEU A 171 17.14 0.60 -16.64
N PHE A 172 16.15 0.08 -17.36
CA PHE A 172 16.04 -1.32 -17.74
C PHE A 172 15.81 -1.42 -19.24
N SER A 173 16.73 -2.05 -19.96
CA SER A 173 16.68 -2.21 -21.41
C SER A 173 16.18 -3.60 -21.80
N GLY A 174 15.43 -3.68 -22.91
CA GLY A 174 15.11 -4.94 -23.59
C GLY A 174 13.73 -5.52 -23.30
N ALA A 175 12.97 -4.98 -22.35
CA ALA A 175 11.54 -5.28 -22.19
C ALA A 175 10.82 -4.18 -21.39
N ALA A 176 9.50 -4.15 -21.55
CA ALA A 176 8.58 -3.43 -20.68
C ALA A 176 8.72 -3.86 -19.20
N ILE A 177 8.57 -2.91 -18.28
CA ILE A 177 8.43 -3.22 -16.85
C ILE A 177 7.04 -3.79 -16.60
N GLY A 178 6.99 -4.86 -15.81
CA GLY A 178 5.75 -5.51 -15.41
C GLY A 178 5.54 -5.42 -13.91
N ALA A 179 4.29 -5.26 -13.49
CA ALA A 179 3.92 -5.39 -12.10
C ALA A 179 4.14 -6.83 -11.62
N GLN A 180 4.47 -6.99 -10.34
CA GLN A 180 4.45 -8.32 -9.73
C GLN A 180 3.04 -8.92 -9.72
N SER A 181 2.95 -10.24 -9.63
CA SER A 181 1.68 -10.91 -9.39
C SER A 181 1.41 -10.93 -7.89
N VAL A 182 0.27 -10.38 -7.48
CA VAL A 182 -0.11 -10.35 -6.07
C VAL A 182 -0.75 -11.68 -5.68
N ASN A 183 -0.23 -12.32 -4.63
CA ASN A 183 -0.77 -13.60 -4.14
C ASN A 183 -1.63 -13.39 -2.88
N LYS A 184 -2.92 -13.71 -2.98
CA LYS A 184 -3.84 -13.76 -1.82
C LYS A 184 -4.19 -15.20 -1.40
N GLY A 185 -3.49 -16.18 -1.97
CA GLY A 185 -3.65 -17.62 -1.70
C GLY A 185 -2.53 -18.14 -0.81
N SER A 186 -2.04 -19.34 -1.10
CA SER A 186 -1.09 -20.07 -0.24
C SER A 186 0.39 -19.70 -0.42
N GLY A 187 0.70 -18.68 -1.22
CA GLY A 187 2.09 -18.22 -1.46
C GLY A 187 2.38 -16.89 -0.77
N PRO A 188 3.62 -16.40 -0.80
CA PRO A 188 3.97 -15.09 -0.26
C PRO A 188 3.25 -13.97 -1.04
N PRO A 189 2.82 -12.86 -0.39
CA PRO A 189 2.05 -11.81 -1.03
C PRO A 189 2.69 -11.22 -2.29
N LEU A 190 4.03 -11.13 -2.29
CA LEU A 190 4.89 -10.69 -3.37
C LEU A 190 6.12 -11.60 -3.44
N ASP A 191 6.59 -11.89 -4.66
CA ASP A 191 7.75 -12.75 -4.90
C ASP A 191 8.54 -12.28 -6.15
N PRO A 192 9.79 -11.80 -6.00
CA PRO A 192 10.49 -11.58 -4.73
C PRO A 192 9.92 -10.39 -3.95
N TRP A 193 10.15 -10.34 -2.64
CA TRP A 193 9.76 -9.18 -1.85
C TRP A 193 10.51 -7.91 -2.31
N PRO A 194 9.83 -6.77 -2.53
CA PRO A 194 10.39 -5.55 -3.11
C PRO A 194 11.14 -4.70 -2.05
N LEU A 195 12.30 -5.18 -1.59
CA LEU A 195 12.97 -4.69 -0.38
C LEU A 195 13.32 -3.18 -0.34
N ASP A 196 13.51 -2.53 -1.49
CA ASP A 196 13.86 -1.10 -1.56
C ASP A 196 12.69 -0.18 -1.92
N SER A 197 11.51 -0.75 -2.15
CA SER A 197 10.32 -0.03 -2.60
C SER A 197 9.60 0.79 -1.53
N LEU A 198 10.02 0.67 -0.26
CA LEU A 198 9.41 1.34 0.90
C LEU A 198 10.39 2.30 1.60
N ASN A 199 11.58 2.53 1.03
CA ASN A 199 12.66 3.27 1.69
C ASN A 199 12.26 4.70 2.09
N GLY A 200 11.41 5.36 1.29
CA GLY A 200 10.91 6.70 1.54
C GLY A 200 9.61 6.77 2.35
N VAL A 201 9.10 5.66 2.89
CA VAL A 201 7.84 5.68 3.66
C VAL A 201 8.10 6.06 5.11
N LYS A 202 7.44 7.12 5.57
CA LYS A 202 7.44 7.53 6.97
C LYS A 202 6.29 6.86 7.72
N PRO A 203 6.55 6.28 8.91
CA PRO A 203 5.51 5.64 9.69
C PRO A 203 4.45 6.62 10.18
N THR A 204 3.25 6.11 10.47
CA THR A 204 2.14 6.83 11.10
C THR A 204 1.37 5.88 12.03
N ALA A 205 0.66 6.44 13.00
CA ALA A 205 -0.03 5.74 14.07
C ALA A 205 -1.33 5.02 13.63
N CYS A 206 -1.34 4.37 12.46
CA CYS A 206 -2.46 3.55 12.00
C CYS A 206 -2.25 2.06 12.26
N HIS A 207 -3.37 1.35 12.30
CA HIS A 207 -3.48 -0.09 12.42
C HIS A 207 -4.27 -0.64 11.23
N SER A 208 -3.62 -1.41 10.35
CA SER A 208 -4.26 -2.07 9.20
C SER A 208 -5.11 -3.24 9.69
N HIS A 209 -6.39 -2.99 9.86
CA HIS A 209 -7.39 -3.98 10.25
C HIS A 209 -7.57 -5.03 9.15
N ASN A 210 -7.70 -6.30 9.53
CA ASN A 210 -7.84 -7.42 8.60
C ASN A 210 -6.87 -7.33 7.41
N ASP A 211 -5.59 -7.10 7.69
CA ASP A 211 -4.59 -6.73 6.68
C ASP A 211 -4.47 -7.77 5.53
N TYR A 212 -4.78 -9.02 5.83
CA TYR A 212 -4.80 -10.11 4.86
C TYR A 212 -5.93 -9.97 3.81
N THR A 213 -6.86 -9.04 3.96
CA THR A 213 -7.91 -8.74 2.96
C THR A 213 -7.48 -7.68 1.94
N ARG A 214 -6.40 -6.93 2.24
CA ARG A 214 -5.88 -5.82 1.43
C ARG A 214 -5.54 -6.24 0.01
N ASN A 215 -5.42 -5.25 -0.89
CA ASN A 215 -5.00 -5.47 -2.27
C ASN A 215 -3.68 -6.21 -2.34
N ILE A 216 -2.70 -5.77 -1.56
CA ILE A 216 -1.40 -6.42 -1.38
C ILE A 216 -1.18 -6.58 0.13
N PRO A 217 -1.46 -7.76 0.71
CA PRO A 217 -1.26 -8.01 2.14
C PRO A 217 0.14 -7.59 2.58
N ILE A 218 0.25 -7.07 3.81
CA ILE A 218 1.38 -6.40 4.47
C ILE A 218 1.95 -5.19 3.72
N TYR A 219 2.16 -5.29 2.41
CA TYR A 219 2.74 -4.23 1.59
C TYR A 219 1.87 -2.98 1.57
N SER A 220 0.55 -3.12 1.39
CA SER A 220 -0.38 -1.97 1.39
C SER A 220 -0.29 -1.20 2.72
N ALA A 221 -0.36 -1.88 3.87
CA ALA A 221 -0.19 -1.24 5.17
C ALA A 221 1.16 -0.55 5.33
N MET A 222 2.23 -1.23 4.92
CA MET A 222 3.57 -0.65 5.01
C MET A 222 3.73 0.57 4.10
N SER A 223 3.18 0.53 2.88
CA SER A 223 3.22 1.64 1.91
C SER A 223 2.43 2.88 2.36
N ALA A 224 1.42 2.68 3.21
CA ALA A 224 0.68 3.72 3.91
C ALA A 224 1.41 4.26 5.15
N GLY A 225 2.36 3.49 5.68
CA GLY A 225 3.12 3.81 6.89
C GLY A 225 2.53 3.25 8.19
N CYS A 226 1.55 2.34 8.15
CA CYS A 226 0.94 1.82 9.37
C CYS A 226 1.90 1.01 10.23
N VAL A 227 2.00 1.39 11.51
CA VAL A 227 2.82 0.69 12.51
C VAL A 227 2.07 -0.40 13.27
N GLY A 228 0.82 -0.68 12.90
CA GLY A 228 0.07 -1.85 13.36
C GLY A 228 -0.51 -2.60 12.18
N ILE A 229 -0.47 -3.93 12.23
CA ILE A 229 -1.09 -4.83 11.24
C ILE A 229 -1.78 -5.99 11.96
N GLU A 230 -2.92 -6.41 11.44
CA GLU A 230 -3.71 -7.51 12.01
C GLU A 230 -3.80 -8.72 11.08
N ALA A 231 -3.59 -9.90 11.66
CA ALA A 231 -3.76 -11.20 11.01
C ALA A 231 -4.67 -12.11 11.83
N ASP A 232 -5.80 -12.48 11.23
CA ASP A 232 -6.75 -13.42 11.83
C ASP A 232 -6.30 -14.85 11.55
N VAL A 233 -6.17 -15.67 12.61
CA VAL A 233 -5.62 -17.01 12.51
C VAL A 233 -6.56 -18.10 13.01
N PHE A 234 -6.60 -19.19 12.26
CA PHE A 234 -7.23 -20.45 12.60
C PHE A 234 -6.17 -21.53 12.74
N TYR A 235 -6.25 -22.33 13.81
CA TYR A 235 -5.44 -23.54 13.92
C TYR A 235 -5.99 -24.64 13.00
N SER A 236 -5.15 -25.19 12.12
CA SER A 236 -5.52 -26.28 11.23
C SER A 236 -4.31 -27.10 10.82
N GLY A 237 -4.38 -28.42 10.94
CA GLY A 237 -3.34 -29.32 10.46
C GLY A 237 -1.97 -29.15 11.11
N GLY A 238 -1.89 -28.57 12.31
CA GLY A 238 -0.62 -28.29 13.01
C GLY A 238 0.03 -26.95 12.65
N ASP A 239 -0.67 -26.08 11.93
CA ASP A 239 -0.23 -24.73 11.53
C ASP A 239 -1.32 -23.69 11.81
N VAL A 240 -0.98 -22.41 11.66
CA VAL A 240 -1.90 -21.28 11.71
C VAL A 240 -2.12 -20.70 10.33
N ILE A 241 -3.36 -20.84 9.86
CA ILE A 241 -3.81 -20.38 8.55
C ILE A 241 -4.70 -19.15 8.69
N ILE A 242 -4.61 -18.28 7.69
CA ILE A 242 -5.21 -16.96 7.73
C ILE A 242 -6.62 -16.97 7.16
N GLY A 243 -7.52 -16.27 7.85
CA GLY A 243 -8.85 -15.92 7.36
C GLY A 243 -9.73 -15.32 8.45
N HIS A 244 -10.86 -14.72 8.06
CA HIS A 244 -11.81 -14.13 9.01
C HIS A 244 -12.87 -15.15 9.48
N THR A 245 -13.60 -15.73 8.52
CA THR A 245 -14.70 -16.69 8.76
C THR A 245 -14.30 -18.12 8.40
N ALA A 246 -13.52 -18.26 7.33
CA ALA A 246 -12.95 -19.54 6.90
C ALA A 246 -11.54 -19.29 6.38
N PRO A 247 -10.56 -20.08 6.80
CA PRO A 247 -9.19 -19.89 6.38
C PRO A 247 -8.94 -20.46 4.98
N THR A 248 -7.98 -19.87 4.26
CA THR A 248 -7.53 -20.41 2.96
C THR A 248 -6.41 -21.42 3.20
N PRO A 249 -6.56 -22.71 2.79
CA PRO A 249 -5.51 -23.71 2.99
C PRO A 249 -4.17 -23.27 2.40
N GLY A 250 -3.10 -23.43 3.18
CA GLY A 250 -1.74 -23.04 2.80
C GLY A 250 -1.43 -21.55 2.90
N ARG A 251 -2.41 -20.67 3.15
CA ARG A 251 -2.18 -19.25 3.43
C ARG A 251 -1.81 -19.08 4.90
N THR A 252 -0.58 -19.38 5.27
CA THR A 252 -0.13 -19.44 6.67
C THR A 252 0.33 -18.08 7.19
N LEU A 253 0.31 -17.90 8.52
CA LEU A 253 0.91 -16.73 9.18
C LEU A 253 2.38 -16.56 8.76
N SER A 254 3.11 -17.68 8.66
CA SER A 254 4.54 -17.67 8.31
C SER A 254 4.79 -17.07 6.93
N VAL A 255 4.08 -17.57 5.92
CA VAL A 255 4.28 -17.17 4.52
C VAL A 255 3.79 -15.74 4.25
N GLN A 256 2.71 -15.34 4.90
CA GLN A 256 2.08 -14.04 4.62
C GLN A 256 2.69 -12.89 5.40
N TYR A 257 3.23 -13.15 6.61
CA TYR A 257 3.71 -12.10 7.50
C TYR A 257 5.15 -12.32 7.95
N ILE A 258 5.47 -13.48 8.51
CA ILE A 258 6.76 -13.69 9.18
C ILE A 258 7.93 -13.65 8.20
N GLU A 259 7.83 -14.35 7.06
CA GLU A 259 8.88 -14.39 6.05
C GLU A 259 9.12 -13.02 5.37
N PRO A 260 8.08 -12.27 4.94
CA PRO A 260 8.27 -10.89 4.47
C PRO A 260 8.91 -9.97 5.52
N LEU A 261 8.39 -9.98 6.75
CA LEU A 261 8.94 -9.15 7.84
C LEU A 261 10.41 -9.46 8.09
N ARG A 262 10.77 -10.75 8.18
CA ARG A 262 12.15 -11.19 8.37
C ARG A 262 13.05 -10.72 7.22
N SER A 263 12.59 -10.86 5.98
CA SER A 263 13.34 -10.46 4.79
C SER A 263 13.65 -8.97 4.77
N ILE A 264 12.67 -8.13 5.14
CA ILE A 264 12.84 -6.68 5.25
C ILE A 264 13.85 -6.33 6.34
N LEU A 265 13.71 -6.94 7.51
CA LEU A 265 14.58 -6.68 8.66
C LEU A 265 16.02 -7.10 8.38
N ASP A 266 16.25 -8.29 7.82
CA ASP A 266 17.59 -8.73 7.43
C ASP A 266 18.19 -7.77 6.39
N HIS A 267 17.43 -7.39 5.34
CA HIS A 267 17.90 -6.45 4.32
C HIS A 267 18.29 -5.09 4.90
N ASN A 268 17.43 -4.53 5.77
CA ASN A 268 17.68 -3.24 6.42
C ASN A 268 18.88 -3.28 7.39
N ASN A 269 19.34 -4.46 7.77
CA ASN A 269 20.48 -4.70 8.65
C ASN A 269 21.66 -5.41 7.95
N GLY A 270 21.76 -5.32 6.62
CA GLY A 270 22.92 -5.79 5.87
C GLY A 270 23.02 -7.32 5.72
N GLY A 271 21.89 -8.01 5.79
CA GLY A 271 21.77 -9.47 5.66
C GLY A 271 21.93 -10.24 6.97
N SER A 272 21.88 -9.56 8.13
CA SER A 272 22.03 -10.18 9.45
C SER A 272 21.22 -9.44 10.53
N PRO A 273 20.99 -10.04 11.70
CA PRO A 273 20.38 -9.37 12.85
C PRO A 273 21.00 -8.01 13.17
N GLY A 274 20.15 -7.02 13.46
CA GLY A 274 20.56 -5.66 13.79
C GLY A 274 19.42 -4.86 14.43
N SER A 275 19.61 -3.55 14.58
CA SER A 275 18.66 -2.69 15.30
C SER A 275 17.71 -1.89 14.41
N ASN A 276 17.91 -1.87 13.09
CA ASN A 276 17.03 -1.14 12.17
C ASN A 276 15.69 -1.88 12.01
N GLY A 277 14.59 -1.17 12.17
CA GLY A 277 13.23 -1.66 11.94
C GLY A 277 12.84 -1.72 10.47
N LEU A 278 11.54 -1.86 10.25
CA LEU A 278 10.96 -2.02 8.91
C LEU A 278 11.04 -0.73 8.07
N TYR A 279 10.87 0.42 8.70
CA TYR A 279 10.86 1.73 8.04
C TYR A 279 12.25 2.35 8.04
N LYS A 280 12.93 2.42 6.88
CA LYS A 280 14.26 3.07 6.80
C LYS A 280 14.20 4.57 7.13
N ALA A 281 13.09 5.25 6.85
CA ALA A 281 12.91 6.66 7.18
C ALA A 281 12.85 6.92 8.69
N ASN A 282 12.50 5.91 9.49
CA ASN A 282 12.53 5.95 10.95
C ASN A 282 12.94 4.56 11.49
N PRO A 283 14.25 4.24 11.50
CA PRO A 283 14.73 2.89 11.76
C PRO A 283 14.53 2.43 13.21
N GLY A 284 14.17 3.33 14.14
CA GLY A 284 13.81 2.98 15.51
C GLY A 284 12.35 2.60 15.70
N GLN A 285 11.50 2.78 14.69
CA GLN A 285 10.06 2.53 14.81
C GLN A 285 9.77 1.03 14.93
N SER A 286 9.24 0.62 16.09
CA SER A 286 8.65 -0.71 16.29
C SER A 286 7.31 -0.84 15.57
N VAL A 287 7.00 -2.04 15.07
CA VAL A 287 5.72 -2.37 14.44
C VAL A 287 5.03 -3.48 15.21
N THR A 288 3.72 -3.34 15.39
CA THR A 288 2.90 -4.34 16.05
C THR A 288 2.29 -5.30 15.05
N LEU A 289 2.53 -6.60 15.22
CA LEU A 289 1.76 -7.66 14.59
C LEU A 289 0.70 -8.15 15.58
N LEU A 290 -0.54 -7.73 15.39
CA LEU A 290 -1.68 -8.26 16.13
C LEU A 290 -2.15 -9.55 15.47
N VAL A 291 -2.15 -10.64 16.23
CA VAL A 291 -2.61 -11.96 15.81
C VAL A 291 -3.93 -12.23 16.49
N ASP A 292 -5.02 -12.21 15.74
CA ASP A 292 -6.37 -12.42 16.28
C ASP A 292 -6.76 -13.91 16.22
N PHE A 293 -6.97 -14.53 17.38
CA PHE A 293 -7.20 -15.96 17.50
C PHE A 293 -8.69 -16.26 17.26
N LYS A 294 -9.02 -16.78 16.08
CA LYS A 294 -10.40 -17.21 15.75
C LYS A 294 -10.77 -18.58 16.32
N THR A 295 -9.82 -19.28 16.94
CA THR A 295 -10.03 -20.60 17.55
C THR A 295 -9.40 -20.64 18.94
N SER A 296 -10.15 -21.16 19.92
CA SER A 296 -9.71 -21.31 21.33
C SER A 296 -8.94 -22.60 21.59
N SER A 297 -8.48 -23.30 20.56
CA SER A 297 -7.75 -24.56 20.75
C SER A 297 -6.40 -24.31 21.41
N ASP A 298 -6.00 -25.15 22.37
CA ASP A 298 -4.71 -25.05 23.04
C ASP A 298 -3.52 -25.02 22.05
N GLY A 299 -3.69 -25.70 20.90
CA GLY A 299 -2.68 -25.76 19.85
C GLY A 299 -2.50 -24.48 19.04
N THR A 300 -3.44 -23.52 19.11
CA THR A 300 -3.33 -22.27 18.34
C THR A 300 -2.13 -21.45 18.81
N LEU A 301 -1.95 -21.27 20.12
CA LEU A 301 -0.83 -20.50 20.67
C LEU A 301 0.51 -21.15 20.33
N ASP A 302 0.60 -22.47 20.50
CA ASP A 302 1.82 -23.23 20.20
C ASP A 302 2.21 -23.11 18.72
N ALA A 303 1.23 -23.13 17.81
CA ALA A 303 1.47 -22.95 16.38
C ALA A 303 1.86 -21.51 16.03
N VAL A 304 1.27 -20.48 16.65
CA VAL A 304 1.71 -19.09 16.50
C VAL A 304 3.16 -18.94 16.99
N VAL A 305 3.48 -19.40 18.21
CA VAL A 305 4.83 -19.32 18.79
C VAL A 305 5.86 -20.00 17.90
N LYS A 306 5.51 -21.16 17.32
CA LYS A 306 6.34 -21.86 16.35
C LYS A 306 6.53 -21.04 15.07
N ALA A 307 5.48 -20.44 14.52
CA ALA A 307 5.56 -19.60 13.33
C ALA A 307 6.45 -18.36 13.56
N LEU A 308 6.53 -17.84 14.78
CA LEU A 308 7.38 -16.69 15.14
C LEU A 308 8.88 -17.00 15.23
N GLN A 309 9.27 -18.29 15.20
CA GLN A 309 10.67 -18.69 15.40
C GLN A 309 11.68 -17.96 14.48
N PRO A 310 11.40 -17.74 13.17
CA PRO A 310 12.32 -17.00 12.32
C PRO A 310 12.60 -15.57 12.80
N LEU A 311 11.61 -14.86 13.37
CA LEU A 311 11.84 -13.52 13.92
C LEU A 311 12.60 -13.57 15.25
N ARG A 312 12.33 -14.61 16.07
CA ARG A 312 13.05 -14.87 17.32
C ARG A 312 14.53 -15.15 17.08
N ASP A 313 14.85 -16.03 16.13
CA ASP A 313 16.22 -16.33 15.71
C ASP A 313 16.95 -15.09 15.18
N GLY A 314 16.20 -14.13 14.64
CA GLY A 314 16.71 -12.84 14.19
C GLY A 314 16.88 -11.80 15.31
N GLY A 315 16.46 -12.10 16.54
CA GLY A 315 16.48 -11.15 17.66
C GLY A 315 15.53 -9.95 17.48
N TYR A 316 14.51 -10.08 16.64
CA TYR A 316 13.64 -8.99 16.22
C TYR A 316 12.36 -8.83 17.06
N LEU A 317 12.05 -9.80 17.92
CA LEU A 317 10.83 -9.81 18.74
C LEU A 317 11.01 -9.05 20.06
N SER A 318 10.07 -8.17 20.36
CA SER A 318 9.93 -7.56 21.69
C SER A 318 9.66 -8.68 22.69
N HIS A 319 10.23 -8.59 23.88
CA HIS A 319 10.21 -9.68 24.86
C HIS A 319 10.32 -9.14 26.29
N LEU A 320 10.23 -10.04 27.27
CA LEU A 320 10.45 -9.70 28.67
C LEU A 320 11.84 -10.15 29.11
N ASP A 321 12.67 -9.21 29.57
CA ASP A 321 13.96 -9.49 30.20
C ASP A 321 13.96 -9.03 31.65
N GLY A 322 14.26 -9.94 32.59
CA GLY A 322 14.30 -9.63 34.01
C GLY A 322 13.00 -9.02 34.58
N GLY A 323 11.84 -9.31 33.98
CA GLY A 323 10.56 -8.73 34.38
C GLY A 323 10.26 -7.35 33.79
N SER A 324 11.09 -6.87 32.85
CA SER A 324 10.90 -5.59 32.16
C SER A 324 10.68 -5.80 30.66
N PHE A 325 9.76 -5.02 30.08
CA PHE A 325 9.51 -5.03 28.64
C PHE A 325 10.72 -4.46 27.89
N VAL A 326 11.21 -5.21 26.90
CA VAL A 326 12.26 -4.79 25.97
C VAL A 326 11.66 -4.69 24.58
N GLU A 327 11.45 -3.46 24.12
CA GLU A 327 10.95 -3.22 22.76
C GLU A 327 12.02 -3.55 21.71
N LYS A 328 11.60 -4.28 20.68
CA LYS A 328 12.37 -4.57 19.46
C LYS A 328 11.56 -4.15 18.23
N GLN A 329 12.02 -4.57 17.05
CA GLN A 329 11.48 -4.16 15.78
C GLN A 329 10.03 -4.64 15.58
N ILE A 330 9.68 -5.80 16.14
CA ILE A 330 8.33 -6.38 16.06
C ILE A 330 7.80 -6.69 17.45
N THR A 331 6.67 -6.10 17.82
CA THR A 331 5.91 -6.48 19.01
C THR A 331 4.73 -7.36 18.59
N VAL A 332 4.63 -8.57 19.12
CA VAL A 332 3.52 -9.48 18.82
C VAL A 332 2.44 -9.37 19.88
N VAL A 333 1.21 -9.14 19.45
CA VAL A 333 0.04 -9.00 20.33
C VAL A 333 -0.98 -10.07 19.97
N ALA A 334 -1.34 -10.93 20.91
CA ALA A 334 -2.38 -11.93 20.75
C ALA A 334 -3.73 -11.38 21.23
N SER A 335 -4.74 -11.47 20.36
CA SER A 335 -6.13 -11.04 20.62
C SER A 335 -7.13 -12.19 20.39
N GLY A 336 -8.42 -11.87 20.45
CA GLY A 336 -9.50 -12.82 20.20
C GLY A 336 -9.61 -13.90 21.28
N SER A 337 -9.54 -15.16 20.86
CA SER A 337 -9.62 -16.33 21.76
C SER A 337 -8.30 -16.72 22.42
N ALA A 338 -7.29 -15.84 22.39
CA ALA A 338 -5.96 -16.12 22.93
C ALA A 338 -6.02 -16.42 24.45
N PRO A 339 -5.27 -17.41 24.96
CA PRO A 339 -5.33 -17.80 26.37
C PRO A 339 -4.47 -16.86 27.24
N PHE A 340 -5.10 -15.84 27.85
CA PHE A 340 -4.43 -14.85 28.71
C PHE A 340 -3.49 -15.48 29.75
N ASP A 341 -3.95 -16.49 30.50
CA ASP A 341 -3.16 -17.08 31.59
C ASP A 341 -1.86 -17.73 31.11
N ARG A 342 -1.86 -18.33 29.92
CA ARG A 342 -0.64 -18.90 29.31
C ARG A 342 0.33 -17.81 28.85
N ILE A 343 -0.19 -16.77 28.20
CA ILE A 343 0.61 -15.61 27.76
C ILE A 343 1.22 -14.87 28.96
N SER A 344 0.43 -14.68 30.02
CA SER A 344 0.83 -14.02 31.26
C SER A 344 1.88 -14.82 32.04
N SER A 345 1.72 -16.14 32.13
CA SER A 345 2.69 -17.02 32.81
C SER A 345 3.93 -17.34 31.97
N GLY A 346 3.87 -17.19 30.63
CA GLY A 346 4.91 -17.59 29.69
C GLY A 346 4.91 -19.07 29.34
N ASP A 347 3.84 -19.81 29.66
CA ASP A 347 3.74 -21.25 29.39
C ASP A 347 3.68 -21.55 27.88
N GLY A 348 4.79 -22.07 27.35
CA GLY A 348 4.96 -22.35 25.93
C GLY A 348 5.28 -21.10 25.09
N VAL A 349 5.65 -19.98 25.71
CA VAL A 349 6.04 -18.73 25.03
C VAL A 349 7.49 -18.39 25.41
N PRO A 350 8.49 -18.79 24.60
CA PRO A 350 9.89 -18.46 24.84
C PRO A 350 10.10 -16.95 25.02
N ASP A 351 10.97 -16.56 25.96
CA ASP A 351 11.32 -15.17 26.27
C ASP A 351 10.13 -14.25 26.60
N ARG A 352 8.92 -14.80 26.75
CA ARG A 352 7.65 -14.06 26.88
C ARG A 352 7.50 -13.00 25.77
N ASP A 353 7.76 -13.42 24.53
CA ASP A 353 7.76 -12.56 23.33
C ASP A 353 6.41 -12.42 22.61
N VAL A 354 5.33 -12.82 23.28
CA VAL A 354 3.94 -12.58 22.87
C VAL A 354 3.23 -11.88 24.02
N PHE A 355 2.58 -10.75 23.71
CA PHE A 355 1.82 -9.94 24.66
C PHE A 355 0.34 -10.07 24.39
N TYR A 356 -0.49 -9.75 25.37
CA TYR A 356 -1.94 -9.81 25.27
C TYR A 356 -2.56 -8.48 24.82
N ASP A 357 -3.68 -8.57 24.12
CA ASP A 357 -4.58 -7.45 23.85
C ASP A 357 -5.61 -7.31 24.98
N ALA A 358 -5.33 -6.42 25.94
CA ALA A 358 -6.21 -6.16 27.07
C ALA A 358 -7.56 -5.55 26.63
N LYS A 359 -8.56 -5.58 27.52
CA LYS A 359 -9.86 -4.95 27.28
C LYS A 359 -9.86 -3.54 27.86
N VAL A 360 -9.94 -2.53 27.01
CA VAL A 360 -9.93 -1.13 27.45
C VAL A 360 -11.30 -0.69 28.01
N ASP A 361 -12.38 -1.35 27.61
CA ASP A 361 -13.76 -1.07 28.02
C ASP A 361 -14.26 -1.92 29.21
N ASP A 362 -13.51 -2.96 29.59
CA ASP A 362 -13.71 -3.81 30.77
C ASP A 362 -12.37 -4.01 31.49
N TRP A 363 -11.89 -2.92 32.10
CA TRP A 363 -10.55 -2.85 32.66
C TRP A 363 -10.37 -3.73 33.90
N ASP A 364 -9.24 -4.45 33.97
CA ASP A 364 -8.85 -5.33 35.07
C ASP A 364 -7.38 -5.06 35.44
N SER A 365 -7.10 -4.92 36.75
CA SER A 365 -5.76 -4.60 37.26
C SER A 365 -4.72 -5.71 37.04
N LYS A 366 -5.14 -6.89 36.58
CA LYS A 366 -4.21 -7.94 36.12
C LYS A 366 -3.41 -7.54 34.88
N TYR A 367 -3.95 -6.64 34.05
CA TYR A 367 -3.27 -6.19 32.84
C TYR A 367 -2.15 -5.20 33.19
N ASN A 368 -0.96 -5.42 32.64
CA ASN A 368 0.19 -4.54 32.81
C ASN A 368 1.20 -4.76 31.68
N SER A 369 2.19 -3.88 31.59
CA SER A 369 3.24 -3.91 30.56
C SER A 369 4.10 -5.18 30.50
N THR A 370 4.00 -6.09 31.48
CA THR A 370 4.71 -7.38 31.45
C THR A 370 3.88 -8.50 30.81
N ASN A 371 2.57 -8.33 30.62
CA ASN A 371 1.70 -9.35 30.02
C ASN A 371 0.85 -8.86 28.86
N SER A 372 0.61 -7.56 28.76
CA SER A 372 -0.16 -6.92 27.70
C SER A 372 0.66 -5.82 27.04
N TYR A 373 0.32 -5.48 25.80
CA TYR A 373 0.91 -4.35 25.07
C TYR A 373 -0.17 -3.42 24.55
N TYR A 374 -1.23 -3.98 23.98
CA TYR A 374 -2.42 -3.23 23.59
C TYR A 374 -3.51 -3.33 24.66
N ALA A 375 -4.39 -2.32 24.65
CA ALA A 375 -5.73 -2.38 25.22
C ALA A 375 -6.72 -1.94 24.14
N SER A 376 -7.59 -2.86 23.72
CA SER A 376 -8.53 -2.64 22.62
C SER A 376 -9.99 -2.77 23.06
N ALA A 377 -10.89 -2.12 22.34
CA ALA A 377 -12.32 -2.40 22.37
C ALA A 377 -12.99 -2.11 21.03
N ASP A 378 -14.18 -2.68 20.86
CA ASP A 378 -15.15 -2.28 19.85
C ASP A 378 -15.63 -0.86 20.20
N PHE A 379 -15.46 0.10 19.31
CA PHE A 379 -15.79 1.50 19.60
C PHE A 379 -17.28 1.72 19.78
N GLU A 380 -18.12 1.14 18.94
CA GLU A 380 -19.56 1.35 18.99
C GLU A 380 -20.15 0.84 20.31
N SER A 381 -19.68 -0.31 20.78
CA SER A 381 -20.06 -0.92 22.04
C SER A 381 -19.47 -0.16 23.23
N ALA A 382 -18.19 0.21 23.15
CA ALA A 382 -17.49 0.88 24.23
C ALA A 382 -17.89 2.35 24.37
N VAL A 383 -18.25 3.07 23.31
CA VAL A 383 -18.41 4.53 23.31
C VAL A 383 -19.71 4.97 22.65
N GLY A 384 -20.15 4.27 21.61
CA GLY A 384 -21.33 4.60 20.80
C GLY A 384 -20.97 4.94 19.35
N SER A 385 -21.97 5.26 18.53
CA SER A 385 -21.81 5.49 17.09
C SER A 385 -22.19 6.94 16.72
N PRO A 386 -21.34 7.95 17.00
CA PRO A 386 -21.54 9.31 16.49
C PRO A 386 -21.46 9.31 14.96
N GLY A 387 -22.36 10.03 14.27
CA GLY A 387 -22.44 10.03 12.80
C GLY A 387 -21.45 10.96 12.09
N SER A 388 -20.75 11.81 12.85
CA SER A 388 -19.73 12.75 12.37
C SER A 388 -18.79 13.14 13.51
N ALA A 389 -17.69 13.86 13.20
CA ALA A 389 -16.79 14.40 14.21
C ALA A 389 -17.50 15.43 15.13
N ASP A 390 -18.45 16.20 14.58
CA ASP A 390 -19.23 17.20 15.33
C ASP A 390 -20.26 16.53 16.27
N ASP A 391 -20.76 15.36 15.88
CA ASP A 391 -21.68 14.55 16.71
C ASP A 391 -20.97 13.80 17.84
N PHE A 392 -19.63 13.79 17.87
CA PHE A 392 -18.84 13.15 18.93
C PHE A 392 -18.96 13.97 20.23
N SER A 393 -19.96 13.60 21.04
CA SER A 393 -20.38 14.34 22.22
C SER A 393 -19.32 14.37 23.33
N GLN A 394 -19.40 15.37 24.22
CA GLN A 394 -18.45 15.49 25.33
C GLN A 394 -18.45 14.25 26.23
N SER A 395 -19.61 13.66 26.52
CA SER A 395 -19.68 12.44 27.34
C SER A 395 -18.98 11.24 26.71
N GLN A 396 -19.01 11.13 25.37
CA GLN A 396 -18.29 10.07 24.66
C GLN A 396 -16.78 10.32 24.67
N LYS A 397 -16.37 11.59 24.48
CA LYS A 397 -14.96 12.02 24.59
C LYS A 397 -14.40 11.77 25.99
N ASP A 398 -15.15 12.10 27.04
CA ASP A 398 -14.79 11.85 28.43
C ASP A 398 -14.62 10.34 28.70
N LYS A 399 -15.48 9.50 28.11
CA LYS A 399 -15.39 8.04 28.22
C LYS A 399 -14.12 7.50 27.57
N VAL A 400 -13.79 7.95 26.36
CA VAL A 400 -12.53 7.60 25.69
C VAL A 400 -11.33 8.04 26.54
N GLN A 401 -11.34 9.28 27.02
CA GLN A 401 -10.24 9.80 27.82
C GLN A 401 -10.03 9.01 29.12
N PHE A 402 -11.10 8.59 29.79
CA PHE A 402 -11.02 7.72 30.97
C PHE A 402 -10.40 6.36 30.65
N GLN A 403 -10.87 5.71 29.59
CA GLN A 403 -10.33 4.43 29.11
C GLN A 403 -8.86 4.52 28.71
N VAL A 404 -8.48 5.60 28.03
CA VAL A 404 -7.08 5.90 27.67
C VAL A 404 -6.21 6.05 28.92
N GLN A 405 -6.67 6.81 29.92
CA GLN A 405 -5.91 7.04 31.16
C GLN A 405 -5.67 5.75 31.95
N ASP A 406 -6.67 4.88 32.07
CA ASP A 406 -6.53 3.60 32.78
C ASP A 406 -5.49 2.70 32.10
N ALA A 407 -5.55 2.58 30.77
CA ALA A 407 -4.60 1.79 29.99
C ALA A 407 -3.18 2.37 30.01
N HIS A 408 -3.03 3.68 29.83
CA HIS A 408 -1.73 4.37 29.89
C HIS A 408 -1.10 4.24 31.28
N SER A 409 -1.90 4.25 32.35
CA SER A 409 -1.41 4.06 33.72
C SER A 409 -0.81 2.67 33.96
N ALA A 410 -1.19 1.68 33.16
CA ALA A 410 -0.58 0.34 33.14
C ALA A 410 0.50 0.16 32.06
N GLY A 411 0.84 1.24 31.33
CA GLY A 411 1.84 1.25 30.28
C GLY A 411 1.39 0.59 28.98
N LEU A 412 0.08 0.53 28.71
CA LEU A 412 -0.49 -0.07 27.51
C LEU A 412 -0.87 0.97 26.45
N ILE A 413 -0.89 0.54 25.19
CA ILE A 413 -1.24 1.34 24.02
C ILE A 413 -2.71 1.12 23.68
N VAL A 414 -3.47 2.18 23.47
CA VAL A 414 -4.92 2.08 23.21
C VAL A 414 -5.23 2.10 21.72
N ARG A 415 -6.16 1.22 21.33
CA ARG A 415 -6.82 1.26 20.02
C ARG A 415 -8.31 0.95 20.14
N TYR A 416 -9.07 1.33 19.14
CA TYR A 416 -10.45 0.90 18.98
C TYR A 416 -10.68 0.35 17.58
N TYR A 417 -11.39 -0.77 17.46
CA TYR A 417 -11.87 -1.30 16.19
C TYR A 417 -13.37 -1.00 16.02
N ASP A 418 -13.94 -1.31 14.85
CA ASP A 418 -15.33 -1.00 14.49
C ASP A 418 -15.67 0.49 14.72
N LEU A 419 -14.85 1.38 14.15
CA LEU A 419 -15.12 2.81 14.16
C LEU A 419 -16.30 3.13 13.23
N PRO A 420 -17.24 4.02 13.64
CA PRO A 420 -18.31 4.53 12.77
C PRO A 420 -17.81 5.22 11.50
N GLY A 421 -16.58 5.72 11.55
CA GLY A 421 -15.87 6.22 10.38
C GLY A 421 -14.51 6.81 10.76
N ASP A 422 -13.68 6.96 9.74
CA ASP A 422 -12.33 7.51 9.81
C ASP A 422 -12.32 9.01 10.14
N TYR A 423 -13.45 9.72 9.97
CA TYR A 423 -13.64 11.11 10.40
C TYR A 423 -13.44 11.33 11.92
N LEU A 424 -13.39 10.27 12.73
CA LEU A 424 -13.10 10.36 14.16
C LEU A 424 -11.60 10.35 14.47
N TRP A 425 -10.72 10.00 13.52
CA TRP A 425 -9.30 9.74 13.77
C TRP A 425 -8.58 10.90 14.46
N GLU A 426 -8.72 12.13 13.97
CA GLU A 426 -8.07 13.29 14.54
C GLU A 426 -8.58 13.59 15.96
N SER A 427 -9.88 13.38 16.20
CA SER A 427 -10.46 13.54 17.53
C SER A 427 -9.96 12.47 18.50
N LEU A 428 -9.86 11.21 18.06
CA LEU A 428 -9.36 10.10 18.88
C LEU A 428 -7.87 10.27 19.20
N ALA A 429 -7.06 10.65 18.20
CA ALA A 429 -5.65 10.96 18.42
C ALA A 429 -5.48 12.10 19.43
N ALA A 430 -6.30 13.16 19.35
CA ALA A 430 -6.28 14.26 20.32
C ALA A 430 -6.68 13.84 21.74
N LEU A 431 -7.46 12.76 21.89
CA LEU A 431 -7.82 12.17 23.19
C LEU A 431 -6.78 11.18 23.73
N GLY A 432 -5.69 10.94 22.98
CA GLY A 432 -4.60 10.05 23.39
C GLY A 432 -4.76 8.61 22.93
N VAL A 433 -5.64 8.31 21.97
CA VAL A 433 -5.67 7.00 21.32
C VAL A 433 -4.42 6.83 20.46
N ASP A 434 -3.68 5.76 20.70
CA ASP A 434 -2.32 5.60 20.17
C ASP A 434 -2.26 4.90 18.80
N ARG A 435 -3.29 4.13 18.44
CA ARG A 435 -3.38 3.40 17.17
C ARG A 435 -4.78 3.53 16.57
N LEU A 436 -4.85 4.16 15.41
CA LEU A 436 -6.09 4.41 14.69
C LEU A 436 -6.40 3.25 13.74
N ASN A 437 -7.55 2.62 13.92
CA ASN A 437 -7.99 1.52 13.05
C ASN A 437 -8.28 2.04 11.64
N ALA A 438 -7.58 1.51 10.64
CA ALA A 438 -7.61 1.97 9.28
C ALA A 438 -8.12 0.86 8.34
N ASP A 439 -9.29 1.09 7.74
CA ASP A 439 -9.94 0.20 6.75
C ASP A 439 -9.71 0.63 5.30
N ASP A 440 -9.35 1.89 5.05
CA ASP A 440 -8.81 2.36 3.76
C ASP A 440 -7.40 2.94 3.99
N MET A 441 -6.43 2.46 3.21
CA MET A 441 -5.04 2.90 3.33
C MET A 441 -4.81 4.27 2.70
N TYR A 442 -5.64 4.68 1.73
CA TYR A 442 -5.53 6.01 1.12
C TYR A 442 -5.81 7.11 2.14
N ASP A 443 -6.72 6.86 3.06
CA ASP A 443 -7.15 7.81 4.08
C ASP A 443 -6.03 8.15 5.07
N THR A 444 -5.03 7.28 5.22
CA THR A 444 -3.88 7.47 6.12
C THR A 444 -2.98 8.65 5.72
N ALA A 445 -3.10 9.16 4.49
CA ALA A 445 -2.28 10.27 4.02
C ALA A 445 -2.41 11.53 4.89
N ARG A 446 -3.59 11.79 5.47
CA ARG A 446 -3.81 12.94 6.35
C ARG A 446 -3.24 12.78 7.77
N LEU A 447 -2.90 11.56 8.18
CA LEU A 447 -2.36 11.29 9.52
C LEU A 447 -0.94 11.81 9.66
N THR A 448 -0.60 12.35 10.82
CA THR A 448 0.75 12.81 11.16
C THR A 448 1.75 11.66 11.10
N ARG A 449 2.97 11.94 10.62
CA ARG A 449 4.07 10.96 10.62
C ARG A 449 4.77 10.91 11.98
N LEU A 450 5.24 9.73 12.38
CA LEU A 450 5.93 9.45 13.65
C LEU A 450 7.42 9.76 13.61
#